data_AF-A0A3D2WX74-F1
#
_entry.id   AF-A0A3D2WX74-F1
#
_cell.length_a   1.000
_cell.length_b   1.000
_cell.length_c   1.000
_cell.angle_alpha   90.00
_cell.angle_beta   90.00
_cell.angle_gamma   90.00
#
_symmetry.space_group_name_H-M   'P 1'
#
loop_
_entity.id
_entity.type
_entity.pdbx_description
1 polymer ?
#
loop_
_entity_poly.entity_id
_entity_poly.type
_entity_poly.pdbx_seq_one_letter_code
_entity_poly.pdbx_strand_id
1 'polypeptide(L)'
;MTGNNVNSTALQLLFDRLEAINPELSFKSKLAALAHEIESIYKINVYFCEIKNRRWSFYAGSNEAILAPHHTRINEKWGIITDKISISDPEWESVIKFICKFISTETVNIKQ
;
A
#
# COMPACT_ATOMS: atom_id res chain seq x y z
N MET A 1 -8.14 3.56 27.57
CA MET A 1 -8.90 4.72 27.06
C MET A 1 -8.96 4.60 25.54
N THR A 2 -10.19 4.65 25.01
CA THR A 2 -10.62 4.78 23.60
C THR A 2 -10.02 3.81 22.58
N GLY A 3 -10.76 2.72 22.33
CA GLY A 3 -10.66 1.96 21.10
C GLY A 3 -11.10 2.83 19.92
N ASN A 4 -10.15 3.15 19.05
CA ASN A 4 -10.42 3.84 17.80
C ASN A 4 -10.96 2.81 16.80
N ASN A 5 -12.28 2.67 16.76
CA ASN A 5 -12.97 1.93 15.72
C ASN A 5 -13.04 2.84 14.47
N VAL A 6 -11.90 3.03 13.80
CA VAL A 6 -11.85 3.74 12.51
C VAL A 6 -12.34 2.77 11.43
N ASN A 7 -13.64 2.48 11.45
CA ASN A 7 -14.32 1.88 10.31
C ASN A 7 -14.72 3.01 9.36
N SER A 8 -13.75 3.59 8.65
CA SER A 8 -14.09 4.49 7.54
C SER A 8 -14.68 3.63 6.41
N THR A 9 -15.81 4.07 5.83
CA THR A 9 -16.44 3.38 4.69
C THR A 9 -15.47 3.19 3.53
N ALA A 10 -14.50 4.10 3.38
CA ALA A 10 -13.43 4.02 2.39
C ALA A 10 -12.46 2.85 2.67
N LEU A 11 -12.08 2.63 3.92
CA LEU A 11 -11.18 1.52 4.28
C LEU A 11 -11.88 0.17 4.08
N GLN A 12 -13.15 0.07 4.46
CA GLN A 12 -13.94 -1.15 4.18
C GLN A 12 -14.06 -1.40 2.68
N LEU A 13 -14.34 -0.36 1.89
CA LEU A 13 -14.40 -0.47 0.44
C LEU A 13 -13.06 -0.94 -0.16
N LEU A 14 -11.93 -0.44 0.37
CA LEU A 14 -10.61 -0.90 -0.05
C LEU A 14 -10.45 -2.41 0.21
N PHE A 15 -10.82 -2.88 1.41
CA PHE A 15 -10.77 -4.31 1.73
C PHE A 15 -11.59 -5.15 0.76
N ASP A 16 -12.86 -4.79 0.55
CA ASP A 16 -13.78 -5.55 -0.29
C ASP A 16 -13.27 -5.65 -1.74
N ARG A 17 -12.70 -4.56 -2.28
CA ARG A 17 -12.14 -4.55 -3.64
C ARG A 17 -10.87 -5.38 -3.77
N LEU A 18 -10.06 -5.46 -2.72
CA LEU A 18 -8.84 -6.25 -2.72
C LEU A 18 -9.12 -7.75 -2.53
N GLU A 19 -10.13 -8.12 -1.76
CA GLU A 19 -10.60 -9.51 -1.69
C GLU A 19 -11.09 -10.01 -3.05
N ALA A 20 -11.62 -9.12 -3.89
CA ALA A 20 -12.00 -9.44 -5.25
C ALA A 20 -10.81 -9.57 -6.23
N ILE A 21 -9.57 -9.26 -5.82
CA ILE A 21 -8.39 -9.46 -6.65
C ILE A 21 -8.13 -10.95 -6.82
N ASN A 22 -7.96 -11.38 -8.07
CA ASN A 22 -7.67 -12.76 -8.41
C ASN A 22 -6.40 -13.26 -7.66
N PRO A 23 -6.51 -14.31 -6.84
CA PRO A 23 -5.39 -14.83 -6.03
C PRO A 23 -4.22 -15.35 -6.88
N GLU A 24 -4.48 -15.75 -8.13
CA GLU A 24 -3.48 -16.27 -9.08
C GLU A 24 -2.58 -15.17 -9.67
N LEU A 25 -2.85 -13.90 -9.37
CA LEU A 25 -1.99 -12.81 -9.83
C LEU A 25 -0.61 -12.87 -9.17
N SER A 26 0.42 -12.52 -9.94
CA SER A 26 1.76 -12.34 -9.39
C SER A 26 1.77 -11.28 -8.29
N PHE A 27 2.71 -11.39 -7.34
CA PHE A 27 2.88 -10.40 -6.28
C PHE A 27 2.99 -8.96 -6.80
N LYS A 28 3.73 -8.75 -7.90
CA LYS A 28 3.84 -7.44 -8.56
C LYS A 28 2.50 -6.94 -9.08
N SER A 29 1.71 -7.81 -9.70
CA SER A 29 0.36 -7.48 -10.20
C SER A 29 -0.59 -7.15 -9.05
N LYS A 30 -0.51 -7.89 -7.93
CA LYS A 30 -1.27 -7.61 -6.71
C LYS A 30 -0.92 -6.25 -6.11
N LEU A 31 0.37 -5.89 -6.04
CA LEU A 31 0.80 -4.56 -5.59
C LEU A 31 0.35 -3.45 -6.53
N ALA A 32 0.36 -3.67 -7.85
CA ALA A 32 -0.16 -2.69 -8.81
C ALA A 32 -1.68 -2.48 -8.64
N ALA A 33 -2.43 -3.55 -8.44
CA ALA A 33 -3.86 -3.47 -8.16
C ALA A 33 -4.13 -2.76 -6.83
N LEU A 34 -3.34 -3.04 -5.79
CA LEU A 34 -3.42 -2.33 -4.51
C LEU A 34 -3.16 -0.82 -4.66
N ALA A 35 -2.14 -0.44 -5.42
CA ALA A 35 -1.86 0.98 -5.70
C ALA A 35 -3.05 1.64 -6.43
N HIS A 36 -3.61 0.95 -7.44
CA HIS A 36 -4.77 1.43 -8.18
C HIS A 36 -6.00 1.64 -7.29
N GLU A 37 -6.30 0.71 -6.38
CA GLU A 37 -7.45 0.87 -5.48
C GLU A 37 -7.26 2.00 -4.47
N ILE A 38 -6.05 2.17 -3.94
CA ILE A 38 -5.73 3.29 -3.05
C ILE A 38 -5.89 4.62 -3.80
N GLU A 39 -5.39 4.71 -5.03
CA GLU A 39 -5.56 5.89 -5.88
C GLU A 39 -7.04 6.14 -6.19
N SER A 40 -7.80 5.10 -6.56
CA SER A 40 -9.21 5.23 -6.88
C SER A 40 -10.02 5.79 -5.71
N ILE A 41 -9.78 5.29 -4.49
CA ILE A 41 -10.56 5.59 -3.29
C ILE A 41 -10.09 6.88 -2.63
N TYR A 42 -8.79 7.02 -2.43
CA TYR A 42 -8.20 8.10 -1.63
C TYR A 42 -7.60 9.23 -2.47
N LYS A 43 -7.46 9.04 -3.79
CA LYS A 43 -6.74 9.97 -4.69
C LYS A 43 -5.28 10.18 -4.26
N ILE A 44 -4.67 9.13 -3.70
CA ILE A 44 -3.27 9.11 -3.27
C ILE A 44 -2.51 8.15 -4.20
N ASN A 45 -1.45 8.63 -4.80
CA ASN A 45 -0.57 7.79 -5.60
C ASN A 45 0.39 7.03 -4.68
N VAL A 46 0.39 5.70 -4.78
CA VAL A 46 1.27 4.82 -4.00
C VAL A 46 2.22 4.08 -4.94
N TYR A 47 3.50 4.16 -4.62
CA TYR A 47 4.58 3.49 -5.33
C TYR A 47 5.31 2.54 -4.37
N PHE A 48 5.14 1.25 -4.59
CA PHE A 48 5.86 0.20 -3.90
C PHE A 48 7.29 0.13 -4.41
N CYS A 49 8.23 0.11 -3.47
CA CYS A 49 9.65 0.07 -3.74
C CYS A 49 10.31 -1.08 -2.98
N GLU A 50 11.22 -1.78 -3.66
CA GLU A 50 12.14 -2.69 -3.01
C GLU A 50 13.33 -1.89 -2.46
N ILE A 51 13.64 -2.09 -1.18
CA ILE A 51 14.77 -1.49 -0.49
C ILE A 51 15.96 -2.43 -0.63
N LYS A 52 16.96 -2.01 -1.42
CA LYS A 52 18.24 -2.71 -1.55
C LYS A 52 19.33 -1.88 -0.90
N ASN A 53 19.86 -2.38 0.22
CA ASN A 53 20.77 -1.65 1.10
C ASN A 53 20.15 -0.35 1.65
N ARG A 54 20.41 0.78 0.99
CA ARG A 54 19.88 2.11 1.30
C ARG A 54 19.20 2.78 0.11
N ARG A 55 19.02 2.04 -1.00
CA ARG A 55 18.41 2.55 -2.23
C ARG A 55 17.01 1.99 -2.38
N TRP A 56 16.08 2.86 -2.75
CA TRP A 56 14.70 2.52 -3.06
C TRP A 56 14.61 2.29 -4.56
N SER A 57 14.26 1.07 -4.94
CA SER A 57 14.06 0.67 -6.34
C SER A 57 12.57 0.51 -6.58
N PHE A 58 12.00 1.29 -7.50
CA PHE A 58 10.60 1.17 -7.86
C PHE A 58 10.25 -0.27 -8.26
N TYR A 59 9.10 -0.76 -7.79
CA TYR A 59 8.62 -2.11 -8.04
C TYR A 59 7.22 -2.13 -8.67
N ALA A 60 6.26 -1.35 -8.16
CA ALA A 60 4.90 -1.23 -8.69
C ALA A 60 4.23 0.09 -8.23
N GLY A 61 3.30 0.67 -8.98
CA GLY A 61 2.60 1.91 -8.61
C GLY A 61 1.87 2.56 -9.79
N SER A 62 1.23 3.71 -9.55
CA SER A 62 0.54 4.49 -10.59
C SER A 62 1.54 5.15 -11.56
N ASN A 63 1.07 5.56 -12.74
CA ASN A 63 1.91 5.71 -13.94
C ASN A 63 2.61 7.09 -14.08
N GLU A 64 2.54 7.96 -13.07
CA GLU A 64 3.02 9.35 -13.17
C GLU A 64 4.06 9.67 -12.08
N ALA A 65 5.33 9.39 -12.37
CA ALA A 65 6.45 9.70 -11.47
C ALA A 65 6.66 11.21 -11.30
N ILE A 66 5.89 11.84 -10.43
CA ILE A 66 6.08 13.21 -9.94
C ILE A 66 6.78 13.11 -8.59
N LEU A 67 7.84 13.92 -8.40
CA LEU A 67 8.64 14.08 -7.17
C LEU A 67 7.83 13.83 -5.89
N ALA A 68 7.94 12.62 -5.36
CA ALA A 68 7.10 12.18 -4.25
C ALA A 68 7.69 12.66 -2.91
N PRO A 69 6.94 13.43 -2.10
CA PRO A 69 7.42 14.04 -0.87
C PRO A 69 7.52 13.07 0.31
N HIS A 70 6.84 11.92 0.30
CA HIS A 70 6.73 11.06 1.47
C HIS A 70 7.24 9.64 1.20
N HIS A 71 8.14 9.19 2.08
CA HIS A 71 8.68 7.83 2.07
C HIS A 71 8.30 7.16 3.39
N THR A 72 7.67 5.99 3.30
CA THR A 72 7.32 5.18 4.48
C THR A 72 7.92 3.79 4.33
N ARG A 73 8.88 3.47 5.19
CA ARG A 73 9.47 2.13 5.22
C ARG A 73 8.46 1.15 5.84
N ILE A 74 8.16 0.07 5.12
CA ILE A 74 7.27 -1.00 5.59
C ILE A 74 8.08 -2.04 6.37
N ASN A 75 9.18 -2.50 5.79
CA ASN A 75 10.12 -3.43 6.42
C ASN A 75 11.53 -3.24 5.82
N GLU A 76 12.45 -4.17 6.08
CA GLU A 76 13.83 -4.08 5.59
C GLU A 76 13.94 -4.16 4.05
N LYS A 77 13.01 -4.87 3.41
CA LYS A 77 13.00 -5.14 1.96
C LYS A 77 12.02 -4.26 1.19
N TRP A 78 11.00 -3.70 1.83
CA TRP A 78 9.92 -3.00 1.17
C TRP A 78 9.63 -1.64 1.80
N GLY A 79 9.28 -0.69 0.95
CA GLY A 79 8.75 0.60 1.36
C GLY A 79 7.73 1.11 0.36
N ILE A 80 6.97 2.12 0.78
CA ILE A 80 6.11 2.88 -0.11
C ILE A 80 6.61 4.31 -0.23
N ILE A 81 6.41 4.85 -1.41
CA ILE A 81 6.57 6.25 -1.72
C ILE A 81 5.17 6.76 -2.05
N THR A 82 4.80 7.93 -1.54
CA THR A 82 3.50 8.54 -1.82
C THR A 82 3.65 9.99 -2.21
N ASP A 83 2.69 10.46 -3.00
CA ASP A 83 2.48 11.88 -3.24
C ASP A 83 1.85 12.55 -2.01
N LYS A 84 1.04 13.60 -2.24
CA LYS A 84 0.35 14.33 -1.18
C LYS A 84 -0.76 13.45 -0.57
N ILE A 85 -0.63 13.18 0.72
CA ILE A 85 -1.68 12.50 1.51
C ILE A 85 -2.81 13.49 1.77
N SER A 86 -4.00 13.19 1.27
CA SER A 86 -5.21 14.02 1.36
C SER A 86 -6.19 13.60 2.46
N ILE A 87 -5.86 12.56 3.22
CA ILE A 87 -6.71 12.01 4.29
C ILE A 87 -6.11 12.28 5.68
N SER A 88 -6.92 12.06 6.71
CA SER A 88 -6.49 12.27 8.11
C SER A 88 -5.38 11.28 8.52
N ASP A 89 -4.48 11.70 9.40
CA ASP A 89 -3.40 10.84 9.90
C ASP A 89 -3.89 9.49 10.46
N PRO A 90 -4.97 9.41 11.27
CA PRO A 90 -5.47 8.12 11.77
C PRO A 90 -5.98 7.19 10.67
N GLU A 91 -6.58 7.75 9.62
CA GLU A 91 -7.03 6.97 8.46
C GLU A 91 -5.83 6.49 7.64
N TRP A 92 -4.85 7.37 7.40
CA TRP A 92 -3.62 7.00 6.71
C TRP A 92 -2.84 5.92 7.47
N GLU A 93 -2.71 6.03 8.79
CA GLU A 93 -2.12 4.99 9.63
C GLU A 93 -2.82 3.64 9.46
N SER A 94 -4.15 3.66 9.28
CA SER A 94 -4.95 2.44 9.08
C SER A 94 -4.67 1.82 7.70
N VAL A 95 -4.54 2.65 6.66
CA VAL A 95 -4.11 2.23 5.32
C VAL A 95 -2.68 1.65 5.36
N ILE A 96 -1.74 2.30 6.04
CA ILE A 96 -0.36 1.79 6.22
C ILE A 96 -0.36 0.44 6.93
N LYS A 97 -1.07 0.31 8.06
CA LYS A 97 -1.17 -0.95 8.80
C LYS A 97 -1.70 -2.07 7.91
N PHE A 98 -2.69 -1.77 7.09
CA PHE A 98 -3.23 -2.71 6.12
C PHE A 98 -2.19 -3.13 5.08
N ILE A 99 -1.51 -2.17 4.42
CA ILE A 99 -0.45 -2.43 3.44
C ILE A 99 0.67 -3.31 4.05
N CYS A 100 1.10 -2.99 5.28
CA CYS A 100 2.12 -3.77 6.00
C CYS A 100 1.69 -5.23 6.18
N LYS A 101 0.42 -5.46 6.57
CA LYS A 101 -0.14 -6.80 6.72
C LYS A 101 -0.18 -7.54 5.39
N PHE A 102 -0.71 -6.90 4.34
CA PHE A 102 -0.81 -7.46 2.99
C PHE A 102 0.55 -7.95 2.46
N ILE A 103 1.57 -7.08 2.52
CA ILE A 103 2.92 -7.42 2.05
C ILE A 103 3.54 -8.53 2.89
N SER A 104 3.33 -8.52 4.20
CA SER A 104 3.87 -9.55 5.08
C SER A 104 3.27 -10.93 4.76
N THR A 105 1.95 -11.01 4.50
CA THR A 105 1.29 -12.26 4.11
C THR A 105 1.79 -12.79 2.77
N GLU A 106 1.84 -11.93 1.74
CA GLU A 106 2.26 -12.35 0.40
C GLU A 106 3.75 -12.72 0.34
N THR A 107 4.63 -12.03 1.08
CA THR A 107 6.07 -12.33 1.08
C THR A 107 6.44 -13.62 1.82
N VAL A 108 5.61 -14.07 2.77
CA VAL A 108 5.74 -15.40 3.37
C VAL A 108 5.43 -16.48 2.32
N ASN A 109 4.42 -16.27 1.47
CA ASN A 109 4.02 -17.22 0.44
C ASN A 109 5.02 -17.35 -0.73
N ILE A 110 5.90 -16.37 -0.93
CA ILE A 110 6.96 -16.41 -1.98
C ILE A 110 8.17 -17.27 -1.55
N LYS A 111 8.27 -17.68 -0.26
CA LYS A 111 9.39 -18.47 0.27
C LYS A 111 9.16 -19.99 0.31
N GLN A 112 8.09 -20.50 -0.30
CA GLN A 112 7.83 -21.94 -0.49
C GLN A 112 7.99 -22.32 -1.95
#